data_AF-A0A848WFN0-F1
#
_entry.id   AF-A0A848WFN0-F1
#
_cell.length_a   1.000
_cell.length_b   1.000
_cell.length_c   1.000
_cell.angle_alpha   90.00
_cell.angle_beta   90.00
_cell.angle_gamma   90.00
#
_symmetry.space_group_name_H-M   'P 1'
#
loop_
_entity.id
_entity.type
_entity.pdbx_description
1 polymer ?
#
loop_
_entity_poly.entity_id
_entity_poly.type
_entity_poly.pdbx_seq_one_letter_code
_entity_poly.pdbx_strand_id
1 'polypeptide(L)'
;CMIYGTGQGVRTESIQIPLMVRAAQETGISRYIGAGENIWSNVHIDDCADAYLLALEHAPAGSYFYLESGEDTLGDIARAVGRLLGHNELEQSMSMAEAVRAWGPPMSLSLSSNSRLRADKARAMLKWNPKGPPMLDDIENGSYREALEVS
;
A
#
# COMPACT_ATOMS: atom_id res chain seq x y z
N CYS A 1 7.00 4.58 1.41
CA CYS A 1 6.51 3.55 0.47
C CYS A 1 5.52 2.65 1.19
N MET A 2 4.42 2.35 0.52
CA MET A 2 3.39 1.42 0.99
C MET A 2 3.71 0.02 0.48
N ILE A 3 3.81 -0.95 1.38
CA ILE A 3 3.99 -2.37 0.98
C ILE A 3 2.59 -2.99 0.91
N TYR A 4 2.30 -3.70 -0.19
CA TYR A 4 1.01 -4.36 -0.42
C TYR A 4 1.18 -5.84 -0.78
N GLY A 5 0.07 -6.56 -0.82
CA GLY A 5 0.02 -8.00 -1.07
C GLY A 5 0.01 -8.84 0.22
N THR A 6 -0.23 -10.14 0.06
CA THR A 6 -0.24 -11.11 1.15
C THR A 6 1.14 -11.76 1.29
N GLY A 7 1.81 -11.53 2.43
CA GLY A 7 3.10 -12.12 2.72
C GLY A 7 3.00 -13.59 3.17
N GLN A 8 4.12 -14.31 3.11
CA GLN A 8 4.23 -15.72 3.51
C GLN A 8 4.79 -15.93 4.94
N GLY A 9 5.00 -14.83 5.68
CA GLY A 9 5.59 -14.85 7.03
C GLY A 9 4.57 -15.07 8.14
N VAL A 10 5.03 -14.96 9.40
CA VAL A 10 4.18 -15.09 10.61
C VAL A 10 3.06 -14.04 10.63
N ARG A 11 3.32 -12.85 10.08
CA ARG A 11 2.31 -11.84 9.79
C ARG A 11 2.24 -11.66 8.28
N THR A 12 1.09 -11.99 7.73
CA THR A 12 0.84 -12.00 6.28
C THR A 12 0.28 -10.68 5.78
N GLU A 13 -0.37 -9.90 6.65
CA GLU A 13 -0.97 -8.62 6.29
C GLU A 13 0.03 -7.45 6.31
N SER A 14 -0.08 -6.57 5.32
CA SER A 14 0.48 -5.21 5.39
C SER A 14 -0.30 -4.31 6.36
N ILE A 15 0.06 -3.03 6.49
CA ILE A 15 -0.52 -2.17 7.53
C ILE A 15 -1.65 -1.30 6.97
N GLN A 16 -1.35 -0.51 5.93
CA GLN A 16 -2.21 0.59 5.49
C GLN A 16 -3.48 0.10 4.81
N ILE A 17 -3.36 -0.77 3.80
CA ILE A 17 -4.52 -1.26 3.04
C ILE A 17 -5.46 -2.09 3.93
N PRO A 18 -4.99 -3.08 4.74
CA PRO A 18 -5.88 -3.81 5.64
C PRO A 18 -6.60 -2.92 6.65
N LEU A 19 -5.95 -1.85 7.14
CA LEU A 19 -6.61 -0.87 7.99
C LEU A 19 -7.74 -0.13 7.25
N MET A 20 -7.52 0.29 6.00
CA MET A 20 -8.53 0.94 5.18
C MET A 20 -9.69 0.01 4.85
N VAL A 21 -9.40 -1.25 4.49
CA VAL A 21 -10.41 -2.29 4.21
C VAL A 21 -11.29 -2.53 5.44
N ARG A 22 -10.70 -2.77 6.62
CA ARG A 22 -11.47 -2.98 7.86
C ARG A 22 -12.33 -1.78 8.22
N ALA A 23 -11.79 -0.57 8.14
CA ALA A 23 -12.56 0.64 8.40
C ALA A 23 -13.74 0.81 7.43
N ALA A 24 -13.55 0.44 6.15
CA ALA A 24 -14.61 0.46 5.15
C ALA A 24 -15.67 -0.61 5.39
N GLN A 25 -15.27 -1.82 5.81
CA GLN A 25 -16.19 -2.89 6.21
C GLN A 25 -17.04 -2.50 7.43
N GLU A 26 -16.43 -1.89 8.45
CA GLU A 26 -17.11 -1.48 9.68
C GLU A 26 -18.12 -0.35 9.45
N THR A 27 -17.81 0.57 8.53
CA THR A 27 -18.61 1.80 8.35
C THR A 27 -19.45 1.82 7.08
N GLY A 28 -19.27 0.85 6.19
CA GLY A 28 -19.87 0.83 4.86
C GLY A 28 -19.26 1.86 3.89
N ILE A 29 -18.26 2.65 4.31
CA ILE A 29 -17.74 3.79 3.54
C ILE A 29 -16.22 3.71 3.44
N SER A 30 -15.70 3.66 2.20
CA SER A 30 -14.26 3.80 1.96
C SER A 30 -13.87 5.29 2.02
N ARG A 31 -12.86 5.61 2.84
CA ARG A 31 -12.47 7.00 3.13
C ARG A 31 -11.02 7.30 2.82
N TYR A 32 -10.76 8.57 2.49
CA TYR A 32 -9.41 9.15 2.34
C TYR A 32 -9.33 10.51 3.05
N ILE A 33 -8.13 10.98 3.37
CA ILE A 33 -7.93 12.23 4.11
C ILE A 33 -7.90 13.42 3.16
N GLY A 34 -8.64 14.49 3.47
CA GLY A 34 -8.58 15.75 2.71
C GLY A 34 -8.98 15.56 1.25
N ALA A 35 -8.21 16.10 0.30
CA ALA A 35 -8.51 15.97 -1.13
C ALA A 35 -8.20 14.58 -1.71
N GLY A 36 -7.47 13.72 -0.98
CA GLY A 36 -7.08 12.39 -1.47
C GLY A 36 -5.97 12.40 -2.52
N GLU A 37 -5.42 13.57 -2.84
CA GLU A 37 -4.38 13.77 -3.85
C GLU A 37 -2.97 13.41 -3.37
N ASN A 38 -2.84 12.93 -2.13
CA ASN A 38 -1.55 12.54 -1.60
C ASN A 38 -1.05 11.26 -2.26
N ILE A 39 0.16 11.32 -2.80
CA ILE A 39 0.79 10.29 -3.61
C ILE A 39 1.74 9.45 -2.74
N TRP A 40 1.61 8.14 -2.88
CA TRP A 40 2.44 7.16 -2.21
C TRP A 40 3.02 6.19 -3.23
N SER A 41 4.36 6.08 -3.26
CA SER A 41 4.99 4.95 -3.93
C SER A 41 4.63 3.67 -3.21
N ASN A 42 4.49 2.60 -3.99
CA ASN A 42 4.13 1.28 -3.51
C ASN A 42 5.07 0.19 -4.06
N VAL A 43 5.09 -0.96 -3.38
CA VAL A 43 5.85 -2.14 -3.79
C VAL A 43 5.18 -3.41 -3.25
N HIS A 44 5.12 -4.46 -4.07
CA HIS A 44 4.56 -5.75 -3.65
C HIS A 44 5.49 -6.42 -2.63
N ILE A 45 4.92 -7.15 -1.66
CA ILE A 45 5.68 -7.79 -0.58
C ILE A 45 6.73 -8.79 -1.09
N ASP A 46 6.40 -9.57 -2.13
CA ASP A 46 7.35 -10.50 -2.73
C ASP A 46 8.48 -9.77 -3.46
N ASP A 47 8.20 -8.63 -4.10
CA ASP A 47 9.24 -7.82 -4.74
C ASP A 47 10.18 -7.18 -3.70
N CYS A 48 9.66 -6.84 -2.52
CA CYS A 48 10.48 -6.46 -1.36
C CYS A 48 11.40 -7.61 -0.94
N ALA A 49 10.87 -8.83 -0.82
CA ALA A 49 11.67 -10.01 -0.46
C ALA A 49 12.78 -10.28 -1.49
N ASP A 50 12.46 -10.23 -2.78
CA ASP A 50 13.42 -10.36 -3.88
C ASP A 50 14.52 -9.30 -3.79
N ALA A 51 14.17 -8.04 -3.47
CA ALA A 51 15.17 -6.98 -3.29
C ALA A 51 16.12 -7.26 -2.12
N TYR A 52 15.62 -7.82 -1.01
CA TYR A 52 16.46 -8.20 0.13
C TYR A 52 17.43 -9.32 -0.25
N LEU A 53 16.98 -10.34 -0.98
CA LEU A 53 17.85 -11.43 -1.45
C LEU A 53 18.97 -10.87 -2.34
N LEU A 54 18.62 -10.05 -3.33
CA LEU A 54 19.61 -9.40 -4.20
C LEU A 54 20.58 -8.51 -3.43
N ALA A 55 20.10 -7.77 -2.41
CA ALA A 55 20.97 -6.94 -1.60
C ALA A 55 21.95 -7.77 -0.76
N LEU A 56 21.49 -8.88 -0.18
CA LEU A 56 22.37 -9.79 0.58
C LEU A 56 23.46 -10.39 -0.30
N GLU A 57 23.14 -10.71 -1.56
CA GLU A 57 24.08 -11.35 -2.48
C GLU A 57 25.03 -10.37 -3.19
N HIS A 58 24.56 -9.15 -3.47
CA HIS A 58 25.22 -8.25 -4.42
C HIS A 58 25.45 -6.83 -3.93
N ALA A 59 24.83 -6.40 -2.81
CA ALA A 59 25.00 -5.03 -2.36
C ALA A 59 26.41 -4.78 -1.79
N PRO A 60 27.08 -3.70 -2.20
CA PRO A 60 28.26 -3.23 -1.51
C PRO A 60 27.94 -2.89 -0.05
N ALA A 61 28.84 -3.23 0.88
CA ALA A 61 28.68 -2.91 2.28
C ALA A 61 28.42 -1.40 2.50
N GLY A 62 27.51 -1.08 3.43
CA GLY A 62 27.09 0.31 3.69
C GLY A 62 26.12 0.90 2.68
N SER A 63 25.62 0.11 1.71
CA SER A 63 24.59 0.56 0.78
C SER A 63 23.20 0.57 1.41
N TYR A 64 22.40 1.58 1.05
CA TYR A 64 20.95 1.59 1.21
C TYR A 64 20.28 1.71 -0.15
N PHE A 65 19.04 1.22 -0.25
CA PHE A 65 18.22 1.23 -1.47
C PHE A 65 16.78 1.63 -1.14
N TYR A 66 16.13 2.33 -2.06
CA TYR A 66 14.69 2.54 -2.04
C TYR A 66 14.03 1.55 -3.00
N LEU A 67 12.81 1.14 -2.65
CA LEU A 67 12.01 0.20 -3.43
C LEU A 67 10.65 0.83 -3.75
N GLU A 68 10.30 0.81 -5.02
CA GLU A 68 8.99 1.15 -5.55
C GLU A 68 8.79 0.46 -6.90
N SER A 69 7.54 0.18 -7.24
CA SER A 69 7.11 -0.37 -8.54
C SER A 69 5.94 0.40 -9.14
N GLY A 70 5.48 1.46 -8.46
CA GLY A 70 4.32 2.26 -8.83
C GLY A 70 4.08 3.36 -7.82
N GLU A 71 3.19 4.29 -8.14
CA GLU A 71 2.67 5.29 -7.21
C GLU A 71 1.17 5.47 -7.44
N ASP A 72 0.41 5.61 -6.36
CA ASP A 72 -1.04 5.83 -6.40
C ASP A 72 -1.44 6.93 -5.41
N THR A 73 -2.56 7.58 -5.67
CA THR A 73 -3.14 8.53 -4.71
C THR A 73 -3.94 7.80 -3.63
N LEU A 74 -4.06 8.37 -2.44
CA LEU A 74 -4.93 7.77 -1.41
C LEU A 74 -6.40 7.74 -1.83
N GLY A 75 -6.83 8.69 -2.66
CA GLY A 75 -8.16 8.66 -3.29
C GLY A 75 -8.34 7.44 -4.20
N ASP A 76 -7.33 7.11 -5.02
CA ASP A 76 -7.36 5.90 -5.86
C ASP A 76 -7.39 4.62 -5.02
N ILE A 77 -6.62 4.56 -3.94
CA ILE A 77 -6.61 3.43 -3.00
C ILE A 77 -8.00 3.28 -2.36
N ALA A 78 -8.60 4.38 -1.89
CA ALA A 78 -9.94 4.35 -1.32
C ALA A 78 -10.99 3.88 -2.33
N ARG A 79 -10.89 4.31 -3.60
CA ARG A 79 -11.73 3.82 -4.70
C ARG A 79 -11.58 2.32 -4.92
N ALA A 80 -10.35 1.82 -5.00
CA ALA A 80 -10.06 0.41 -5.18
C ALA A 80 -10.62 -0.43 -4.02
N VAL A 81 -10.48 0.03 -2.77
CA VAL A 81 -11.09 -0.60 -1.58
C VAL A 81 -12.62 -0.59 -1.66
N GLY A 82 -13.24 0.49 -2.13
CA GLY A 82 -14.69 0.56 -2.34
C GLY A 82 -15.17 -0.49 -3.36
N ARG A 83 -14.46 -0.59 -4.49
CA ARG A 83 -14.73 -1.61 -5.53
C ARG A 83 -14.54 -3.03 -5.03
N LEU A 84 -13.47 -3.29 -4.26
CA LEU A 84 -13.22 -4.58 -3.61
C LEU A 84 -14.43 -5.04 -2.79
N LEU A 85 -15.00 -4.14 -1.99
CA LEU A 85 -16.13 -4.44 -1.10
C LEU A 85 -17.50 -4.41 -1.78
N GLY A 86 -17.57 -4.15 -3.09
CA GLY A 86 -18.84 -4.01 -3.80
C GLY A 86 -19.65 -2.78 -3.39
N HIS A 87 -19.00 -1.80 -2.74
CA HIS A 87 -19.63 -0.53 -2.39
C HIS A 87 -19.63 0.33 -3.65
N ASN A 88 -20.80 0.47 -4.27
CA ASN A 88 -21.01 1.37 -5.41
C ASN A 88 -21.04 2.86 -5.00
N GLU A 89 -20.91 3.17 -3.71
CA GLU A 89 -20.88 4.54 -3.21
C GLU A 89 -19.49 5.16 -3.37
N LEU A 90 -19.51 6.44 -3.77
CA LEU A 90 -18.33 7.28 -3.95
C LEU A 90 -17.53 7.31 -2.65
N GLU A 91 -16.23 7.06 -2.76
CA GLU A 91 -15.23 7.33 -1.76
C GLU A 91 -15.49 8.69 -1.08
N GLN A 92 -15.37 8.75 0.24
CA GLN A 92 -15.63 9.98 0.99
C GLN A 92 -14.35 10.56 1.57
N SER A 93 -14.15 11.85 1.34
CA SER A 93 -13.17 12.63 2.09
C SER A 93 -13.53 12.64 3.57
N MET A 94 -12.51 12.56 4.42
CA MET A 94 -12.63 12.88 5.83
C MET A 94 -11.58 13.92 6.25
N SER A 95 -11.95 14.69 7.27
CA SER A 95 -11.05 15.64 7.92
C SER A 95 -9.94 14.91 8.67
N MET A 96 -8.82 15.61 8.90
CA MET A 96 -7.75 15.12 9.76
C MET A 96 -8.25 14.74 11.16
N ALA A 97 -9.22 15.48 11.72
CA ALA A 97 -9.76 15.19 13.04
C ALA A 97 -10.56 13.87 13.05
N GLU A 98 -11.30 13.56 11.98
CA GLU A 98 -11.98 12.27 11.81
C GLU A 98 -10.98 11.14 11.62
N ALA A 99 -9.95 11.36 10.80
CA ALA A 99 -8.86 10.41 10.61
C ALA A 99 -8.21 10.02 11.94
N VAL A 100 -7.86 11.01 12.77
CA VAL A 100 -7.23 10.77 14.07
C VAL A 100 -8.12 9.96 15.00
N ARG A 101 -9.45 10.20 14.96
CA ARG A 101 -10.41 9.41 15.74
C ARG A 101 -10.52 7.97 15.25
N ALA A 102 -10.50 7.76 13.94
CA ALA A 102 -10.69 6.44 13.33
C ALA A 102 -9.42 5.58 13.33
N TRP A 103 -8.27 6.17 13.01
CA TRP A 103 -7.02 5.47 12.71
C TRP A 103 -5.88 5.79 13.69
N GLY A 104 -6.10 6.74 14.59
CA GLY A 104 -5.10 7.23 15.53
C GLY A 104 -4.13 8.26 14.91
N PRO A 105 -3.41 9.02 15.75
CA PRO A 105 -2.53 10.10 15.28
C PRO A 105 -1.41 9.65 14.32
N PRO A 106 -0.64 8.58 14.60
CA PRO A 106 0.50 8.21 13.75
C PRO A 106 0.08 7.85 12.32
N MET A 107 -1.01 7.07 12.17
CA MET A 107 -1.50 6.65 10.86
C MET A 107 -2.08 7.82 10.08
N SER A 108 -2.85 8.67 10.76
CA SER A 108 -3.48 9.84 10.14
C SER A 108 -2.46 10.84 9.62
N LEU A 109 -1.43 11.14 10.43
CA LEU A 109 -0.33 12.01 10.00
C LEU A 109 0.42 11.42 8.81
N SER A 110 0.72 10.12 8.86
CA SER A 110 1.38 9.41 7.76
C SER A 110 0.56 9.52 6.47
N LEU A 111 -0.69 9.04 6.47
CA LEU A 111 -1.55 9.00 5.28
C LEU A 111 -2.03 10.38 4.80
N SER A 112 -1.84 11.45 5.58
CA SER A 112 -2.09 12.82 5.12
C SER A 112 -0.92 13.45 4.34
N SER A 113 0.22 12.77 4.25
CA SER A 113 1.44 13.25 3.61
C SER A 113 1.71 12.54 2.29
N ASN A 114 2.73 13.00 1.55
CA ASN A 114 3.25 12.31 0.36
C ASN A 114 4.48 11.48 0.73
N SER A 115 4.62 10.27 0.16
CA SER A 115 5.82 9.45 0.28
C SER A 115 6.23 8.92 -1.08
N ARG A 116 7.12 9.66 -1.77
CA ARG A 116 7.53 9.38 -3.14
C ARG A 116 9.01 9.00 -3.20
N LEU A 117 9.30 7.84 -3.77
CA LEU A 117 10.62 7.24 -3.85
C LEU A 117 11.05 7.04 -5.32
N ARG A 118 12.34 6.80 -5.51
CA ARG A 118 12.89 6.30 -6.78
C ARG A 118 13.78 5.12 -6.51
N ALA A 119 13.48 3.98 -7.13
CA ALA A 119 14.27 2.76 -6.99
C ALA A 119 15.40 2.63 -8.03
N ASP A 120 15.83 3.74 -8.65
CA ASP A 120 16.89 3.79 -9.67
C ASP A 120 18.15 3.04 -9.25
N LYS A 121 18.56 3.23 -7.98
CA LYS A 121 19.75 2.58 -7.42
C LYS A 121 19.58 1.06 -7.32
N ALA A 122 18.40 0.58 -6.88
CA ALA A 122 18.11 -0.86 -6.79
C ALA A 122 18.10 -1.49 -8.19
N ARG A 123 17.42 -0.87 -9.15
CA ARG A 123 17.36 -1.34 -10.54
C ARG A 123 18.74 -1.36 -11.20
N ALA A 124 19.54 -0.31 -11.02
CA ALA A 124 20.85 -0.20 -11.66
C ALA A 124 21.90 -1.15 -11.05
N MET A 125 21.98 -1.20 -9.72
CA MET A 125 23.05 -1.91 -9.01
C MET A 125 22.71 -3.37 -8.71
N LEU A 126 21.47 -3.65 -8.30
CA LEU A 126 21.03 -4.99 -7.92
C LEU A 126 20.36 -5.74 -9.08
N LYS A 127 20.12 -5.07 -10.22
CA LYS A 127 19.29 -5.58 -11.32
C LYS A 127 17.88 -6.00 -10.86
N TRP A 128 17.41 -5.39 -9.77
CA TRP A 128 16.09 -5.64 -9.23
C TRP A 128 15.03 -5.18 -10.23
N ASN A 129 14.09 -6.09 -10.54
CA ASN A 129 13.01 -5.87 -11.48
C ASN A 129 11.71 -6.39 -10.87
N PRO A 130 10.87 -5.51 -10.30
CA PRO A 130 9.64 -5.92 -9.64
C PRO A 130 8.66 -6.56 -10.63
N LYS A 131 7.90 -7.55 -10.15
CA LYS A 131 6.98 -8.38 -10.95
C LYS A 131 5.56 -8.38 -10.40
N GLY A 132 5.35 -7.83 -9.21
CA GLY A 132 4.02 -7.72 -8.61
C GLY A 132 3.06 -6.95 -9.51
N PRO A 133 1.76 -7.31 -9.49
CA PRO A 133 0.73 -6.57 -10.21
C PRO A 133 0.62 -5.13 -9.66
N PRO A 134 0.12 -4.14 -10.43
CA PRO A 134 -0.15 -2.81 -9.89
C PRO A 134 -0.99 -2.87 -8.61
N MET A 135 -0.70 -2.01 -7.63
CA MET A 135 -1.33 -2.08 -6.30
C MET A 135 -2.85 -2.00 -6.35
N LEU A 136 -3.42 -1.11 -7.19
CA LEU A 136 -4.88 -1.01 -7.32
C LEU A 136 -5.51 -2.30 -7.88
N ASP A 137 -4.83 -2.96 -8.83
CA ASP A 137 -5.28 -4.23 -9.40
C ASP A 137 -5.21 -5.36 -8.36
N ASP A 138 -4.16 -5.40 -7.53
CA ASP A 138 -4.03 -6.37 -6.43
C ASP A 138 -5.10 -6.17 -5.34
N ILE A 139 -5.42 -4.91 -5.01
CA ILE A 139 -6.52 -4.57 -4.10
C ILE A 139 -7.83 -5.12 -4.65
N GLU A 140 -8.11 -4.90 -5.92
CA GLU A 140 -9.41 -5.22 -6.50
C GLU A 140 -9.57 -6.68 -6.88
N ASN A 141 -8.51 -7.35 -7.31
CA ASN A 141 -8.60 -8.66 -7.96
C ASN A 141 -7.57 -9.69 -7.45
N GLY A 142 -6.64 -9.28 -6.59
CA GLY A 142 -5.56 -10.13 -6.10
C GLY A 142 -5.67 -10.41 -4.61
N SER A 143 -4.57 -10.16 -3.91
CA SER A 143 -4.32 -10.56 -2.51
C SER A 143 -5.45 -10.22 -1.55
N TYR A 144 -6.04 -9.03 -1.70
CA TYR A 144 -7.07 -8.53 -0.79
C TYR A 144 -8.46 -9.12 -1.08
N ARG A 145 -8.75 -9.45 -2.34
CA ARG A 145 -9.98 -10.19 -2.70
C ARG A 145 -9.92 -11.62 -2.17
N GLU A 146 -8.81 -12.30 -2.40
CA GLU A 146 -8.58 -13.66 -1.90
C GLU A 146 -8.72 -13.71 -0.37
N ALA A 147 -8.18 -12.72 0.34
CA ALA A 147 -8.30 -12.64 1.80
C ALA A 147 -9.76 -12.51 2.29
N LEU A 148 -10.64 -11.83 1.54
CA LEU A 148 -12.07 -11.69 1.87
C LEU A 148 -12.88 -12.95 1.57
N GLU A 149 -12.45 -13.76 0.59
CA GLU A 149 -13.14 -15.01 0.24
C GLU A 149 -12.88 -16.14 1.25
N VAL A 150 -11.80 -16.02 2.03
CA VAL A 150 -11.37 -17.01 3.03
C VAL A 150 -11.79 -16.61 4.46
N SER A 151 -12.29 -15.39 4.67
CA SER A 151 -12.76 -14.85 5.96
C SER A 151 -14.24 -15.11 6.23
#